data_AF-A0A2N7W796-F1
#
_entry.id   AF-A0A2N7W796-F1
#
_cell.length_a   1.000
_cell.length_b   1.000
_cell.length_c   1.000
_cell.angle_alpha   90.00
_cell.angle_beta   90.00
_cell.angle_gamma   90.00
#
_symmetry.space_group_name_H-M   'P 1'
#
loop_
_entity.id
_entity.type
_entity.pdbx_description
1 polymer ?
#
loop_
_entity_poly.entity_id
_entity_poly.type
_entity_poly.pdbx_seq_one_letter_code
_entity_poly.pdbx_strand_id
1 'polypeptide(L)'
;MAFCEQCGTQLGERAAFCAGCGKGAPTIASEGMRERASSQAFADSTAASIDDVSGYPEKWRQRFAVIEKAGGERVRWWRWPEGKQLTGKEKRLITSNLWAFVFGPFYYLYLGMWRKAITLSLLALVIDVILGAAGDVLGFPVDRFLWVVSAIIFKQCANVDYYRRAVLKRNEWW
;
A
#
# COMPACT_ATOMS: atom_id res chain seq x y z
N MET A 1 6.07 38.16 -32.13
CA MET A 1 7.01 38.90 -31.25
C MET A 1 6.23 39.40 -30.05
N ALA A 2 6.59 38.96 -28.84
CA ALA A 2 5.89 39.33 -27.60
C ALA A 2 6.71 40.40 -26.85
N PHE A 3 6.03 41.35 -26.21
CA PHE A 3 6.65 42.40 -25.41
C PHE A 3 6.29 42.21 -23.94
N CYS A 4 7.21 42.55 -23.04
CA CYS A 4 6.93 42.51 -21.61
C CYS A 4 5.93 43.62 -21.25
N GLU A 5 4.80 43.26 -20.68
CA GLU A 5 3.73 44.22 -20.29
C GLU A 5 4.17 45.22 -19.21
N GLN A 6 5.25 44.91 -18.48
CA GLN A 6 5.68 45.71 -17.34
C GLN A 6 6.81 46.69 -17.66
N CYS A 7 7.73 46.36 -18.58
CA CYS A 7 8.86 47.22 -18.93
C CYS A 7 9.02 47.50 -20.43
N GLY A 8 8.15 46.95 -21.28
CA GLY A 8 8.12 47.20 -22.72
C GLY A 8 9.25 46.56 -23.52
N THR A 9 10.16 45.81 -22.89
CA THR A 9 11.28 45.14 -23.57
C THR A 9 10.80 43.92 -24.38
N GLN A 10 11.39 43.68 -25.55
CA GLN A 10 11.07 42.50 -26.37
C GLN A 10 11.48 41.19 -25.68
N LEU A 11 10.56 40.22 -25.67
CA LEU A 11 10.79 38.89 -25.15
C LEU A 11 11.21 37.97 -26.31
N GLY A 12 12.31 37.22 -26.12
CA GLY A 12 12.69 36.15 -27.03
C GLY A 12 11.64 35.04 -27.03
N GLU A 13 11.43 34.38 -28.16
CA GLU A 13 10.33 33.43 -28.41
C GLU A 13 10.20 32.28 -27.39
N ARG A 14 11.23 32.04 -26.56
CA ARG A 14 11.26 31.02 -25.51
C ARG A 14 11.89 31.50 -24.19
N ALA A 15 11.98 32.80 -23.96
CA ALA A 15 12.58 33.32 -22.73
C ALA A 15 11.60 33.15 -21.57
N ALA A 16 11.94 32.31 -20.57
CA ALA A 16 11.12 32.11 -19.38
C ALA A 16 11.07 33.36 -18.46
N PHE A 17 12.00 34.30 -18.63
CA PHE A 17 12.08 35.54 -17.87
C PHE A 17 12.46 36.70 -18.80
N CYS A 18 11.97 37.90 -18.48
CA CYS A 18 12.33 39.13 -19.19
C CYS A 18 13.76 39.55 -18.83
N ALA A 19 14.62 39.76 -19.83
CA ALA A 19 16.01 40.19 -19.62
C ALA A 19 16.15 41.61 -19.04
N GLY A 20 15.10 42.45 -19.16
CA GLY A 20 15.12 43.82 -18.63
C GLY A 20 14.71 43.93 -17.16
N CYS A 21 13.63 43.27 -16.75
CA CYS A 21 13.07 43.39 -15.40
C CYS A 21 13.09 42.10 -14.56
N GLY A 22 13.50 40.97 -15.14
CA GLY A 22 13.64 39.68 -14.44
C GLY A 22 12.34 38.95 -14.13
N LYS A 23 11.18 39.47 -14.54
CA LYS A 23 9.87 38.82 -14.30
C LYS A 23 9.60 37.69 -15.29
N GLY A 24 8.87 36.66 -14.82
CA GLY A 24 8.52 35.48 -15.61
C GLY A 24 7.66 35.84 -16.82
N ALA A 25 8.02 35.32 -17.99
CA ALA A 25 7.23 35.49 -19.20
C ALA A 25 6.06 34.48 -19.21
N PRO A 26 4.87 34.85 -19.73
CA PRO A 26 3.77 33.90 -19.87
C PRO A 26 4.05 32.96 -21.05
N THR A 27 4.60 31.77 -20.77
CA THR A 27 4.67 30.68 -21.76
C THR A 27 3.34 29.95 -21.86
N ILE A 28 2.76 29.93 -23.07
CA ILE A 28 1.52 29.21 -23.38
C ILE A 28 1.76 27.69 -23.34
N ALA A 29 0.83 27.02 -22.68
CA ALA A 29 0.75 25.60 -22.42
C ALA A 29 0.49 24.74 -23.68
N SER A 30 1.03 23.52 -23.71
CA SER A 30 0.32 22.30 -24.14
C SER A 30 1.21 21.05 -24.08
N GLU A 31 1.56 20.59 -22.88
CA GLU A 31 2.10 19.23 -22.68
C GLU A 31 1.91 18.73 -21.23
N GLY A 32 1.76 19.64 -20.26
CA GLY A 32 1.64 19.29 -18.83
C GLY A 32 0.29 18.77 -18.35
N MET A 33 -0.75 18.65 -19.19
CA MET A 33 -2.10 18.30 -18.69
C MET A 33 -2.25 16.82 -18.35
N ARG A 34 -1.45 15.94 -18.98
CA ARG A 34 -1.48 14.49 -18.74
C ARG A 34 -0.64 14.06 -17.53
N GLU A 35 0.48 14.74 -17.28
CA GLU A 35 1.34 14.51 -16.11
C GLU A 35 0.75 15.11 -14.82
N ARG A 36 0.05 16.24 -14.92
CA ARG A 36 -0.59 16.88 -13.76
C ARG A 36 -1.80 16.07 -13.28
N ALA A 37 -2.58 15.45 -14.18
CA ALA A 37 -3.68 14.57 -13.77
C ALA A 37 -3.20 13.32 -13.00
N SER A 38 -2.10 12.69 -13.41
CA SER A 38 -1.50 11.57 -12.67
C SER A 38 -0.87 12.00 -11.34
N SER A 39 -0.22 13.17 -11.31
CA SER A 39 0.42 13.71 -10.11
C SER A 39 -0.60 14.22 -9.09
N GLN A 40 -1.70 14.79 -9.57
CA GLN A 40 -2.78 15.34 -8.75
C GLN A 40 -3.72 14.23 -8.26
N ALA A 41 -3.92 13.16 -9.03
CA ALA A 41 -4.57 11.93 -8.53
C ALA A 41 -3.73 11.23 -7.45
N PHE A 42 -2.39 11.19 -7.61
CA PHE A 42 -1.51 10.69 -6.55
C PHE A 42 -1.54 11.60 -5.31
N ALA A 43 -1.48 12.92 -5.49
CA ALA A 43 -1.50 13.89 -4.39
C ALA A 43 -2.84 13.93 -3.64
N ASP A 44 -3.98 13.85 -4.33
CA ASP A 44 -5.31 13.74 -3.70
C ASP A 44 -5.47 12.39 -2.99
N SER A 45 -4.91 11.31 -3.54
CA SER A 45 -4.90 10.00 -2.87
C SER A 45 -4.02 10.00 -1.61
N THR A 46 -2.91 10.73 -1.63
CA THR A 46 -1.99 10.86 -0.47
C THR A 46 -2.51 11.84 0.59
N ALA A 47 -3.20 12.92 0.20
CA ALA A 47 -3.81 13.85 1.15
C ALA A 47 -5.04 13.23 1.83
N ALA A 48 -5.89 12.52 1.08
CA ALA A 48 -7.03 11.80 1.65
C ALA A 48 -6.61 10.64 2.55
N SER A 49 -5.45 10.00 2.30
CA SER A 49 -4.94 8.91 3.16
C SER A 49 -4.38 9.40 4.48
N ILE A 50 -3.83 10.62 4.57
CA ILE A 50 -3.24 11.16 5.81
C ILE A 50 -4.31 11.56 6.83
N ASP A 51 -5.39 12.21 6.38
CA ASP A 51 -6.48 12.63 7.29
C ASP A 51 -7.31 11.45 7.79
N ASP A 52 -7.53 10.42 6.97
CA ASP A 52 -8.31 9.22 7.35
C ASP A 52 -7.54 8.29 8.31
N VAL A 53 -6.20 8.34 8.30
CA VAL A 53 -5.33 7.57 9.22
C VAL A 53 -5.24 8.20 10.62
N SER A 54 -5.60 9.48 10.77
CA SER A 54 -5.50 10.22 12.03
C SER A 54 -6.38 9.65 13.17
N GLY A 55 -7.49 8.97 12.82
CA GLY A 55 -8.42 8.35 13.77
C GLY A 55 -8.01 6.96 14.29
N TYR A 56 -6.92 6.38 13.78
CA TYR A 56 -6.46 5.05 14.20
C TYR A 56 -5.43 5.12 15.33
N PRO A 57 -5.35 4.09 16.20
CA PRO A 57 -4.32 4.00 17.23
C PRO A 57 -2.92 4.12 16.64
N GLU A 58 -2.00 4.75 17.38
CA GLU A 58 -0.62 5.02 16.94
C GLU A 58 0.10 3.80 16.35
N LYS A 59 -0.11 2.62 16.93
CA LYS A 59 0.44 1.35 16.43
C LYS A 59 -0.01 1.01 15.01
N TRP A 60 -1.26 1.30 14.66
CA TRP A 60 -1.78 1.09 13.31
C TRP A 60 -1.27 2.13 12.33
N ARG A 61 -1.19 3.40 12.75
CA ARG A 61 -0.61 4.48 11.92
C ARG A 61 0.83 4.16 11.52
N GLN A 62 1.64 3.69 12.47
CA GLN A 62 3.02 3.26 12.20
C GLN A 62 3.08 2.11 11.19
N ARG A 63 2.20 1.12 11.30
CA ARG A 63 2.12 0.02 10.32
C ARG A 63 1.74 0.53 8.94
N PHE A 64 0.75 1.42 8.86
CA PHE A 64 0.29 1.99 7.60
C PHE A 64 1.38 2.83 6.93
N ALA A 65 2.09 3.67 7.68
CA ALA A 65 3.22 4.43 7.16
C ALA A 65 4.33 3.54 6.58
N VAL A 66 4.61 2.41 7.24
CA VAL A 66 5.59 1.43 6.74
C VAL A 66 5.07 0.70 5.49
N ILE A 67 3.77 0.42 5.41
CA ILE A 67 3.14 -0.18 4.21
C ILE A 67 3.15 0.81 3.04
N GLU A 68 2.89 2.09 3.28
CA GLU A 68 3.02 3.17 2.30
C GLU A 68 4.44 3.18 1.71
N LYS A 69 5.46 3.21 2.59
CA LYS A 69 6.88 3.14 2.24
C LYS A 69 7.28 1.86 1.50
N ALA A 70 6.54 0.76 1.71
CA ALA A 70 6.79 -0.52 1.04
C ALA A 70 6.20 -0.57 -0.39
N GLY A 71 5.38 0.40 -0.78
CA GLY A 71 4.72 0.50 -2.09
C GLY A 71 3.19 0.60 -2.04
N GLY A 72 2.60 0.88 -0.86
CA GLY A 72 1.17 1.14 -0.67
C GLY A 72 0.25 0.01 -1.16
N GLU A 73 -0.73 0.34 -2.01
CA GLU A 73 -1.71 -0.61 -2.59
C GLU A 73 -1.05 -1.81 -3.29
N ARG A 74 0.13 -1.62 -3.89
CA ARG A 74 0.86 -2.66 -4.63
C ARG A 74 1.55 -3.66 -3.71
N VAL A 75 1.61 -3.39 -2.41
CA VAL A 75 2.20 -4.32 -1.44
C VAL A 75 1.33 -5.55 -1.33
N ARG A 76 1.97 -6.71 -1.52
CA ARG A 76 1.36 -8.01 -1.27
C ARG A 76 2.26 -8.81 -0.34
N TRP A 77 1.70 -9.77 0.39
CA TRP A 77 2.45 -10.57 1.36
C TRP A 77 3.66 -11.29 0.72
N TRP A 78 3.58 -11.70 -0.56
CA TRP A 78 4.70 -12.31 -1.29
C TRP A 78 5.58 -11.32 -2.07
N ARG A 79 5.12 -10.07 -2.29
CA ARG A 79 5.79 -9.13 -3.21
C ARG A 79 5.78 -7.70 -2.66
N TRP A 80 6.97 -7.20 -2.36
CA TRP A 80 7.18 -5.82 -1.92
C TRP A 80 7.96 -5.04 -2.99
N PRO A 81 7.30 -4.12 -3.71
CA PRO A 81 7.95 -3.31 -4.75
C PRO A 81 9.15 -2.54 -4.19
N GLU A 82 9.01 -1.98 -2.99
CA GLU A 82 10.02 -1.11 -2.37
C GLU A 82 10.63 -1.74 -1.12
N GLY A 83 10.61 -3.08 -1.03
CA GLY A 83 11.09 -3.83 0.14
C GLY A 83 12.58 -3.65 0.49
N LYS A 84 13.37 -3.05 -0.41
CA LYS A 84 14.78 -2.69 -0.17
C LYS A 84 14.94 -1.46 0.73
N GLN A 85 13.94 -0.58 0.76
CA GLN A 85 13.96 0.64 1.57
C GLN A 85 13.53 0.40 3.03
N LEU A 86 13.07 -0.82 3.33
CA LEU A 86 12.57 -1.21 4.65
C LEU A 86 13.68 -1.80 5.51
N THR A 87 13.81 -1.28 6.72
CA THR A 87 14.65 -1.81 7.79
C THR A 87 14.09 -3.16 8.27
N GLY A 88 14.92 -4.08 8.77
CA GLY A 88 14.45 -5.38 9.29
C GLY A 88 13.36 -5.26 10.37
N LYS A 89 13.40 -4.20 11.19
CA LYS A 89 12.36 -3.87 12.17
C LYS A 89 11.04 -3.50 11.51
N GLU A 90 11.08 -2.67 10.47
CA GLU A 90 9.91 -2.25 9.67
C GLU A 90 9.28 -3.48 8.98
N LYS A 91 10.10 -4.36 8.40
CA LYS A 91 9.65 -5.63 7.80
C LYS A 91 8.94 -6.51 8.80
N ARG A 92 9.49 -6.67 10.01
CA ARG A 92 8.85 -7.43 11.09
C ARG A 92 7.55 -6.76 11.53
N LEU A 93 7.50 -5.43 11.64
CA LEU A 93 6.31 -4.70 12.06
C LEU A 93 5.11 -4.95 11.13
N ILE A 94 5.33 -4.97 9.81
CA ILE A 94 4.28 -5.21 8.82
C ILE A 94 3.94 -6.70 8.66
N THR A 95 4.87 -7.62 8.91
CA THR A 95 4.62 -9.06 8.78
C THR A 95 4.13 -9.73 10.06
N SER A 96 4.38 -9.12 11.23
CA SER A 96 4.02 -9.72 12.51
C SER A 96 2.77 -9.08 13.07
N ASN A 97 1.67 -9.83 13.05
CA ASN A 97 0.51 -9.55 13.85
C ASN A 97 0.21 -10.76 14.75
N LEU A 98 0.62 -10.65 16.02
CA LEU A 98 0.46 -11.75 16.99
C LEU A 98 -1.00 -12.11 17.23
N TRP A 99 -1.90 -11.12 17.17
CA TRP A 99 -3.34 -11.36 17.32
C TRP A 99 -3.89 -12.16 16.14
N ALA A 100 -3.49 -11.83 14.90
CA ALA A 100 -3.86 -12.62 13.74
C ALA A 100 -3.23 -14.02 13.74
N PHE A 101 -2.04 -14.19 14.35
CA PHE A 101 -1.42 -15.50 14.51
C PHE A 101 -2.19 -16.40 15.49
N VAL A 102 -2.59 -15.87 16.65
CA VAL A 102 -3.26 -16.65 17.70
C VAL A 102 -4.74 -16.87 17.39
N PHE A 103 -5.43 -15.85 16.88
CA PHE A 103 -6.88 -15.88 16.69
C PHE A 103 -7.30 -16.14 15.24
N GLY A 104 -6.36 -16.07 14.28
CA GLY A 104 -6.59 -16.40 12.87
C GLY A 104 -7.82 -15.70 12.28
N PRO A 105 -8.82 -16.43 11.75
CA PRO A 105 -10.00 -15.85 11.12
C PRO A 105 -10.90 -15.07 12.09
N PHE A 106 -10.93 -15.42 13.38
CA PHE A 106 -11.71 -14.66 14.38
C PHE A 106 -11.20 -13.23 14.54
N TYR A 107 -9.89 -13.01 14.39
CA TYR A 107 -9.31 -11.67 14.38
C TYR A 107 -9.75 -10.85 13.16
N TYR A 108 -9.84 -11.49 11.99
CA TYR A 108 -10.37 -10.85 10.78
C TYR A 108 -11.85 -10.46 10.94
N LEU A 109 -12.64 -11.33 11.59
CA LEU A 109 -14.03 -11.01 11.93
C LEU A 109 -14.12 -9.83 12.90
N TYR A 110 -13.29 -9.80 13.95
CA TYR A 110 -13.23 -8.68 14.90
C TYR A 110 -12.90 -7.35 14.22
N LEU A 111 -11.94 -7.34 13.30
CA LEU A 111 -11.64 -6.13 12.55
C LEU A 111 -12.82 -5.73 11.66
N GLY A 112 -13.67 -6.66 11.23
CA GLY A 112 -14.81 -6.48 10.31
C GLY A 112 -14.55 -6.93 8.87
N MET A 113 -13.47 -7.69 8.64
CA MET A 113 -13.05 -8.23 7.33
C MET A 113 -13.61 -9.63 7.09
N TRP A 114 -14.92 -9.80 7.22
CA TRP A 114 -15.55 -11.14 7.19
C TRP A 114 -15.37 -11.88 5.86
N ARG A 115 -15.39 -11.17 4.72
CA ARG A 115 -15.15 -11.77 3.39
C ARG A 115 -13.75 -12.39 3.29
N LYS A 116 -12.73 -11.64 3.73
CA LYS A 116 -11.33 -12.10 3.78
C LYS A 116 -11.13 -13.22 4.81
N ALA A 117 -11.84 -13.17 5.94
CA ALA A 117 -11.80 -14.26 6.92
C ALA A 117 -12.21 -15.58 6.27
N ILE A 118 -13.34 -15.59 5.53
CA ILE A 118 -13.84 -16.77 4.84
C ILE A 118 -12.88 -17.21 3.74
N THR A 119 -12.43 -16.30 2.86
CA THR A 119 -11.55 -16.69 1.74
C THR A 119 -10.20 -17.20 2.20
N LEU A 120 -9.57 -16.56 3.19
CA LEU A 120 -8.31 -17.03 3.76
C LEU A 120 -8.48 -18.33 4.53
N SER A 121 -9.59 -18.54 5.24
CA SER A 121 -9.88 -19.82 5.90
C SER A 121 -10.06 -20.96 4.90
N LEU A 122 -10.77 -20.74 3.80
CA LEU A 122 -10.92 -21.75 2.76
C LEU A 122 -9.58 -22.05 2.08
N LEU A 123 -8.79 -21.01 1.76
CA LEU A 123 -7.47 -21.19 1.18
C LEU A 123 -6.52 -21.95 2.13
N ALA A 124 -6.52 -21.60 3.41
CA ALA A 124 -5.75 -22.29 4.45
C ALA A 124 -6.15 -23.77 4.54
N LEU A 125 -7.45 -24.08 4.54
CA LEU A 125 -7.95 -25.44 4.56
C LEU A 125 -7.51 -26.26 3.34
N VAL A 126 -7.56 -25.66 2.14
CA VAL A 126 -7.10 -26.31 0.90
C VAL A 126 -5.60 -26.62 0.99
N ILE A 127 -4.80 -25.68 1.48
CA ILE A 127 -3.36 -25.87 1.70
C ILE A 127 -3.13 -27.00 2.72
N ASP A 128 -3.86 -27.01 3.83
CA ASP A 128 -3.74 -28.04 4.86
C ASP A 128 -4.06 -29.44 4.33
N VAL A 129 -5.11 -29.59 3.50
CA VAL A 129 -5.45 -30.86 2.84
C VAL A 129 -4.34 -31.32 1.89
N ILE A 130 -3.78 -30.42 1.08
CA ILE A 130 -2.71 -30.75 0.13
C ILE A 130 -1.45 -31.17 0.89
N LEU A 131 -1.06 -30.45 1.94
CA LEU A 131 0.13 -30.78 2.72
C LEU A 131 -0.05 -32.08 3.52
N GLY A 132 -1.24 -32.33 4.08
CA GLY A 132 -1.56 -33.59 4.77
C GLY A 132 -1.44 -34.78 3.82
N ALA A 133 -2.11 -34.72 2.66
CA ALA A 133 -2.02 -35.76 1.64
C ALA A 133 -0.58 -36.00 1.13
N ALA A 134 0.20 -34.93 0.94
CA ALA A 134 1.61 -35.06 0.55
C ALA A 134 2.46 -35.67 1.67
N GLY A 135 2.17 -35.33 2.94
CA GLY A 135 2.80 -35.89 4.12
C GLY A 135 2.59 -37.39 4.23
N ASP A 136 1.35 -37.85 4.06
CA ASP A 136 0.97 -39.26 4.07
C ASP A 136 1.71 -40.06 3.00
N VAL A 137 1.81 -39.52 1.78
CA VAL A 137 2.52 -40.15 0.66
C VAL A 137 4.04 -40.25 0.92
N LEU A 138 4.62 -39.24 1.57
CA LEU A 138 6.06 -39.19 1.85
C LEU A 138 6.45 -39.83 3.18
N GLY A 139 5.48 -40.29 3.99
CA GLY A 139 5.71 -40.87 5.30
C GLY A 139 6.18 -39.87 6.37
N PHE A 140 5.93 -38.57 6.19
CA PHE A 140 6.27 -37.53 7.15
C PHE A 140 5.05 -37.13 7.99
N PRO A 141 5.16 -37.01 9.33
CA PRO A 141 4.06 -36.58 10.19
C PRO A 141 3.88 -35.05 10.12
N VAL A 142 3.22 -34.57 9.06
CA VAL A 142 3.02 -33.13 8.81
C VAL A 142 1.87 -32.55 9.65
N ASP A 143 0.92 -33.38 10.08
CA ASP A 143 -0.32 -32.99 10.79
C ASP A 143 -0.10 -32.07 11.98
N ARG A 144 1.00 -32.27 12.71
CA ARG A 144 1.32 -31.51 13.93
C ARG A 144 1.73 -30.05 13.64
N PHE A 145 2.12 -29.76 12.40
CA PHE A 145 2.60 -28.44 11.98
C PHE A 145 1.68 -27.72 11.00
N LEU A 146 0.65 -28.38 10.46
CA LEU A 146 -0.31 -27.78 9.51
C LEU A 146 -0.95 -26.51 10.08
N TRP A 147 -1.41 -26.56 11.33
CA TRP A 147 -2.01 -25.40 12.00
C TRP A 147 -1.07 -24.19 12.08
N VAL A 148 0.24 -24.41 12.13
CA VAL A 148 1.26 -23.34 12.18
C VAL A 148 1.36 -22.65 10.82
N VAL A 149 1.28 -23.40 9.72
CA VAL A 149 1.32 -22.85 8.35
C VAL A 149 0.16 -21.88 8.15
N SER A 150 -1.05 -22.34 8.47
CA SER A 150 -2.27 -21.53 8.43
C SER A 150 -2.15 -20.27 9.30
N ALA A 151 -1.69 -20.41 10.54
CA ALA A 151 -1.47 -19.27 11.44
C ALA A 151 -0.44 -18.26 10.90
N ILE A 152 0.62 -18.72 10.24
CA ILE A 152 1.63 -17.85 9.62
C ILE A 152 1.03 -17.04 8.46
N ILE A 153 0.18 -17.65 7.64
CA ILE A 153 -0.49 -16.95 6.53
C ILE A 153 -1.35 -15.81 7.07
N PHE A 154 -2.22 -16.08 8.05
CA PHE A 154 -3.05 -15.05 8.67
C PHE A 154 -2.21 -13.94 9.32
N LYS A 155 -1.12 -14.29 10.00
CA LYS A 155 -0.18 -13.34 10.61
C LYS A 155 0.41 -12.38 9.58
N GLN A 156 0.84 -12.88 8.42
CA GLN A 156 1.52 -12.09 7.40
C GLN A 156 0.55 -11.24 6.56
N CYS A 157 -0.66 -11.74 6.32
CA CYS A 157 -1.66 -11.04 5.51
C CYS A 157 -2.41 -9.94 6.28
N ALA A 158 -2.61 -10.10 7.60
CA ALA A 158 -3.52 -9.26 8.38
C ALA A 158 -3.24 -7.76 8.32
N ASN A 159 -1.97 -7.35 8.35
CA ASN A 159 -1.63 -5.93 8.35
C ASN A 159 -1.85 -5.28 6.97
N VAL A 160 -1.54 -6.00 5.89
CA VAL A 160 -1.74 -5.52 4.52
C VAL A 160 -3.22 -5.49 4.16
N ASP A 161 -3.98 -6.52 4.54
CA ASP A 161 -5.44 -6.55 4.32
C ASP A 161 -6.16 -5.46 5.11
N TYR A 162 -5.74 -5.25 6.36
CA TYR A 162 -6.33 -4.19 7.18
C TYR A 162 -6.00 -2.80 6.63
N TYR A 163 -4.78 -2.57 6.12
CA TYR A 163 -4.44 -1.33 5.43
C TYR A 163 -5.34 -1.07 4.23
N ARG A 164 -5.60 -2.07 3.37
CA ARG A 164 -6.49 -1.89 2.20
C ARG A 164 -7.90 -1.51 2.62
N ARG A 165 -8.43 -2.11 3.69
CA ARG A 165 -9.75 -1.73 4.17
C ARG A 165 -9.75 -0.37 4.87
N ALA A 166 -8.77 -0.11 5.71
CA ALA A 166 -8.71 1.09 6.54
C ALA A 166 -8.42 2.35 5.71
N VAL A 167 -7.52 2.25 4.72
CA VAL A 167 -7.02 3.39 3.93
C VAL A 167 -7.68 3.45 2.55
N LEU A 168 -7.82 2.31 1.86
CA LEU A 168 -8.43 2.30 0.50
C LEU A 168 -9.96 2.15 0.55
N LYS A 169 -10.56 1.90 1.72
CA LYS A 169 -12.00 1.65 1.92
C LYS A 169 -12.58 0.57 0.99
N ARG A 170 -11.73 -0.33 0.47
CA ARG A 170 -12.16 -1.42 -0.41
C ARG A 170 -12.40 -2.70 0.38
N ASN A 171 -13.57 -3.30 0.16
CA ASN A 171 -13.99 -4.57 0.77
C ASN A 171 -13.87 -5.73 -0.23
N GLU A 172 -12.65 -5.94 -0.71
CA GLU A 172 -12.31 -6.95 -1.71
C GLU A 172 -12.29 -8.35 -1.08
N TRP A 173 -12.66 -9.35 -1.89
CA TRP A 173 -12.61 -10.76 -1.49
C TRP A 173 -11.18 -11.34 -1.53
N TRP A 174 -10.26 -10.70 -2.26
CA TRP A 174 -8.86 -11.12 -2.44
C TRP A 174 -7.87 -9.98 -2.23
#